data_AF-A0A7W2B8K2-F1
#
_entry.id   AF-A0A7W2B8K2-F1
#
_cell.length_a   1.000
_cell.length_b   1.000
_cell.length_c   1.000
_cell.angle_alpha   90.00
_cell.angle_beta   90.00
_cell.angle_gamma   90.00
#
_symmetry.space_group_name_H-M   'P 1'
#
loop_
_entity.id
_entity.type
_entity.pdbx_description
1 polymer ?
#
loop_
_entity_poly.entity_id
_entity_poly.type
_entity_poly.pdbx_seq_one_letter_code
_entity_poly.pdbx_strand_id
1 'polypeptide(L)'
;MFAVNDARFLNLNFGADWCAAFVYYILTTAGYPLKIRPFKDKKGTFGLVGIWADWARAQGTLRHRSYEPVSGDLVIYNKLVSGQELNHIGIVLESTHDSLVTAEGNVENKTGIFKRRKNETIAWYINI
;
A
#
# COMPACT_ATOMS: atom_id res chain seq x y z
N MET A 1 -10.24 -20.68 -14.33
CA MET A 1 -9.19 -21.67 -14.00
C MET A 1 -8.06 -20.89 -13.32
N PHE A 2 -8.00 -20.92 -11.99
CA PHE A 2 -6.92 -20.26 -11.25
C PHE A 2 -5.68 -21.13 -11.36
N ALA A 3 -4.53 -20.54 -11.70
CA ALA A 3 -3.26 -21.26 -11.78
C ALA A 3 -2.81 -21.62 -10.36
N VAL A 4 -3.16 -22.83 -9.90
CA VAL A 4 -2.77 -23.33 -8.57
C VAL A 4 -1.33 -23.88 -8.56
N ASN A 5 -0.67 -23.98 -9.73
CA ASN A 5 0.62 -24.66 -9.88
C ASN A 5 1.75 -23.75 -10.39
N ASP A 6 1.78 -22.47 -9.99
CA ASP A 6 2.97 -21.65 -10.24
C ASP A 6 3.89 -21.75 -9.01
N ALA A 7 4.94 -22.57 -9.13
CA ALA A 7 5.91 -22.84 -8.09
C ALA A 7 6.61 -21.58 -7.53
N ARG A 8 6.52 -20.44 -8.24
CA ARG A 8 7.03 -19.15 -7.75
C ARG A 8 6.32 -18.70 -6.47
N PHE A 9 5.04 -18.98 -6.30
CA PHE A 9 4.31 -18.63 -5.07
C PHE A 9 4.65 -19.51 -3.86
N LEU A 10 5.34 -20.63 -4.08
CA LEU A 10 5.83 -21.53 -3.03
C LEU A 10 7.32 -21.33 -2.71
N ASN A 11 8.02 -20.53 -3.51
CA ASN A 11 9.43 -20.27 -3.31
C ASN A 11 9.60 -19.18 -2.24
N LEU A 12 10.10 -19.56 -1.06
CA LEU A 12 10.37 -18.64 0.06
C LEU A 12 11.39 -17.54 -0.27
N ASN A 13 12.22 -17.75 -1.31
CA ASN A 13 13.16 -16.76 -1.83
C ASN A 13 12.54 -15.86 -2.92
N PHE A 14 11.32 -16.15 -3.35
CA PHE A 14 10.52 -15.31 -4.23
C PHE A 14 9.50 -14.57 -3.35
N GLY A 15 9.89 -13.41 -2.83
CA GLY A 15 8.96 -12.53 -2.13
C GLY A 15 7.90 -12.02 -3.09
N ALA A 16 6.64 -12.38 -2.89
CA ALA A 16 5.53 -11.69 -3.53
C ALA A 16 5.37 -10.30 -2.89
N ASP A 17 5.05 -9.27 -3.67
CA ASP A 17 4.79 -7.94 -3.10
C ASP A 17 3.47 -7.94 -2.30
N TRP A 18 3.57 -8.24 -1.00
CA TRP A 18 2.41 -8.44 -0.12
C TRP A 18 2.09 -7.22 0.77
N CYS A 19 2.77 -6.09 0.60
CA CYS A 19 2.49 -4.83 1.31
C CYS A 19 1.02 -4.40 1.13
N ALA A 20 0.48 -4.50 -0.08
CA ALA A 20 -0.91 -4.16 -0.38
C ALA A 20 -1.92 -5.13 0.26
N ALA A 21 -1.57 -6.42 0.34
CA ALA A 21 -2.38 -7.42 1.03
C ALA A 21 -2.41 -7.19 2.56
N PHE A 22 -1.28 -6.77 3.15
CA PHE A 22 -1.21 -6.36 4.55
C PHE A 22 -2.15 -5.19 4.84
N VAL A 23 -2.08 -4.11 4.04
CA VAL A 23 -2.96 -2.94 4.21
C VAL A 23 -4.44 -3.32 4.02
N TYR A 24 -4.76 -4.14 3.00
CA TYR A 24 -6.11 -4.66 2.80
C TYR A 24 -6.62 -5.43 4.04
N TYR A 25 -5.80 -6.31 4.60
CA TYR A 25 -6.15 -7.09 5.78
C TYR A 25 -6.43 -6.19 7.00
N ILE A 26 -5.59 -5.19 7.25
CA ILE A 26 -5.79 -4.27 8.38
C ILE A 26 -7.08 -3.46 8.20
N LEU A 27 -7.31 -2.86 7.03
CA LEU A 27 -8.52 -2.06 6.79
C LEU A 27 -9.80 -2.90 6.86
N THR A 28 -9.80 -4.11 6.31
CA THR A 28 -10.97 -5.02 6.41
C THR A 28 -11.22 -5.48 7.84
N THR A 29 -10.15 -5.76 8.62
CA THR A 29 -10.26 -6.10 10.04
C THR A 29 -10.80 -4.94 10.88
N ALA A 30 -10.43 -3.70 10.53
CA ALA A 30 -10.95 -2.49 11.12
C ALA A 30 -12.41 -2.16 10.69
N GLY A 31 -13.03 -2.99 9.85
CA GLY A 31 -14.42 -2.81 9.41
C GLY A 31 -14.60 -1.87 8.22
N TYR A 32 -13.52 -1.45 7.55
CA TYR A 32 -13.64 -0.62 6.35
C TYR A 32 -14.20 -1.46 5.18
N PRO A 33 -15.27 -1.01 4.49
CA PRO A 33 -16.02 -1.82 3.54
C PRO A 33 -15.33 -1.92 2.16
N LEU A 34 -14.12 -2.49 2.12
CA LEU A 34 -13.37 -2.70 0.87
C LEU A 34 -13.89 -3.91 0.09
N LYS A 35 -14.08 -3.72 -1.21
CA LYS A 35 -14.23 -4.82 -2.16
C LYS A 35 -12.86 -5.13 -2.77
N ILE A 36 -12.35 -6.35 -2.61
CA ILE A 36 -11.04 -6.78 -3.13
C ILE A 36 -10.83 -6.41 -4.61
N ARG A 37 -11.90 -6.35 -5.41
CA ARG A 37 -11.95 -5.79 -6.76
C ARG A 37 -12.76 -4.48 -6.74
N PRO A 38 -12.11 -3.31 -6.63
CA PRO A 38 -12.82 -2.04 -6.54
C PRO A 38 -13.46 -1.59 -7.87
N PHE A 39 -12.98 -2.11 -9.00
CA PHE A 39 -13.46 -1.75 -10.33
C PHE A 39 -14.12 -2.95 -11.03
N LYS A 40 -15.24 -2.71 -11.72
CA LYS A 40 -15.90 -3.73 -12.55
C LYS A 40 -15.20 -3.93 -13.89
N ASP A 41 -14.78 -2.84 -14.51
CA ASP A 41 -14.29 -2.81 -15.90
C ASP A 41 -12.76 -2.77 -16.02
N LYS A 42 -12.05 -2.87 -14.89
CA LYS A 42 -10.59 -2.86 -14.83
C LYS A 42 -10.06 -4.12 -14.18
N LYS A 43 -9.05 -4.73 -14.80
CA LYS A 43 -8.32 -5.86 -14.22
C LYS A 43 -7.44 -5.36 -13.07
N GLY A 44 -7.52 -6.05 -11.93
CA GLY A 44 -6.70 -5.77 -10.76
C GLY A 44 -7.47 -5.94 -9.46
N THR A 45 -6.74 -6.13 -8.37
CA THR A 45 -7.28 -6.19 -7.00
C THR A 45 -6.51 -5.22 -6.13
N PHE A 46 -6.97 -4.99 -4.90
CA PHE A 46 -6.19 -4.32 -3.87
C PHE A 46 -4.91 -5.10 -3.46
N GLY A 47 -4.57 -6.22 -4.11
CA GLY A 47 -3.24 -6.81 -4.05
C GLY A 47 -2.18 -6.03 -4.84
N LEU A 48 -2.57 -5.05 -5.65
CA LEU A 48 -1.67 -4.20 -6.43
C LEU A 48 -1.69 -2.77 -5.89
N VAL A 49 -0.53 -2.19 -5.56
CA VAL A 49 -0.41 -0.82 -5.04
C VAL A 49 -1.03 0.21 -6.00
N GLY A 50 -0.84 0.06 -7.31
CA GLY A 50 -1.45 0.95 -8.31
C GLY A 50 -2.98 0.99 -8.27
N ILE A 51 -3.64 -0.13 -7.92
CA ILE A 51 -5.10 -0.18 -7.81
C ILE A 51 -5.61 0.65 -6.63
N TRP A 52 -4.83 0.79 -5.54
CA TRP A 52 -5.16 1.70 -4.44
C TRP A 52 -5.14 3.16 -4.88
N ALA A 53 -4.10 3.58 -5.60
CA ALA A 53 -4.00 4.95 -6.11
C ALA A 53 -5.16 5.29 -7.06
N ASP A 54 -5.51 4.36 -7.95
CA ASP A 54 -6.63 4.54 -8.87
C ASP A 54 -7.97 4.58 -8.13
N TRP A 55 -8.17 3.70 -7.16
CA TRP A 55 -9.39 3.68 -6.35
C TRP A 55 -9.55 4.99 -5.58
N ALA A 56 -8.50 5.43 -4.88
CA ALA A 56 -8.50 6.69 -4.15
C ALA A 56 -8.73 7.90 -5.06
N ARG A 57 -8.18 7.89 -6.28
CA ARG A 57 -8.45 8.93 -7.27
C ARG A 57 -9.93 8.97 -7.66
N ALA A 58 -10.53 7.81 -7.91
CA ALA A 58 -11.95 7.71 -8.23
C ALA A 58 -12.87 8.11 -7.06
N GLN A 59 -12.42 7.91 -5.81
CA GLN A 59 -13.14 8.36 -4.61
C GLN A 59 -12.89 9.84 -4.27
N GLY A 60 -11.97 10.52 -4.95
CA GLY A 60 -11.57 11.89 -4.59
C GLY A 60 -10.78 11.97 -3.27
N THR A 61 -10.20 10.87 -2.81
CA THR A 61 -9.43 10.76 -1.55
C THR A 61 -7.92 10.68 -1.75
N LEU A 62 -7.45 10.60 -2.99
CA LEU A 62 -6.01 10.69 -3.29
C LEU A 62 -5.49 12.09 -2.97
N ARG A 63 -4.35 12.17 -2.30
CA ARG A 63 -3.71 13.42 -1.88
C ARG A 63 -2.27 13.46 -2.35
N HIS A 64 -1.83 14.62 -2.83
CA HIS A 64 -0.45 14.86 -3.24
C HIS A 64 0.50 14.77 -2.04
N ARG A 65 1.79 14.49 -2.26
CA ARG A 65 2.81 14.36 -1.19
C ARG A 65 2.99 15.57 -0.27
N SER A 66 2.47 16.74 -0.67
CA SER A 66 2.48 17.97 0.14
C SER A 66 1.32 18.06 1.14
N TYR A 67 0.38 17.11 1.08
CA TYR A 67 -0.67 16.96 2.09
C TYR A 67 -0.06 16.49 3.41
N GLU A 68 -0.59 16.98 4.52
CA GLU A 68 -0.20 16.55 5.86
C GLU A 68 -1.10 15.37 6.29
N PRO A 69 -0.58 14.13 6.32
CA PRO A 69 -1.40 12.97 6.62
C PRO A 69 -1.72 12.86 8.11
N VAL A 70 -2.86 12.25 8.40
CA VAL A 70 -3.27 11.91 9.77
C VAL A 70 -3.16 10.40 10.02
N SER A 71 -3.23 10.01 11.28
CA SER A 71 -3.27 8.59 11.66
C SER A 71 -4.44 7.88 10.95
N GLY A 72 -4.17 6.74 10.34
CA GLY A 72 -5.12 5.97 9.53
C GLY A 72 -5.06 6.23 8.03
N ASP A 73 -4.52 7.37 7.58
CA ASP A 73 -4.28 7.61 6.15
C ASP A 73 -3.29 6.57 5.60
N LEU A 74 -3.39 6.26 4.31
CA LEU A 74 -2.41 5.40 3.64
C LEU A 74 -1.32 6.25 2.99
N VAL A 75 -0.13 5.68 2.89
CA VAL A 75 1.00 6.27 2.17
C VAL A 75 1.45 5.31 1.07
N ILE A 76 1.55 5.80 -0.16
CA ILE A 76 2.05 5.08 -1.31
C ILE A 76 3.43 5.62 -1.67
N TYR A 77 4.38 4.72 -1.88
CA TYR A 77 5.75 5.05 -2.23
C TYR A 77 6.12 4.66 -3.65
N ASN A 78 7.04 5.44 -4.21
CA ASN A 78 7.81 5.15 -5.39
C ASN A 78 9.21 4.73 -4.97
N LYS A 79 9.76 3.74 -5.68
CA LYS A 79 11.19 3.40 -5.62
C LYS A 79 11.72 3.08 -4.22
N LEU A 80 10.86 2.63 -3.31
CA LEU A 80 11.25 2.41 -1.91
C LEU A 80 11.89 1.04 -1.69
N VAL A 81 11.26 -0.01 -2.21
CA VAL A 81 11.70 -1.41 -2.05
C VAL A 81 12.38 -1.98 -3.31
N SER A 82 12.06 -1.39 -4.46
CA SER A 82 12.60 -1.73 -5.80
C SER A 82 12.80 -0.45 -6.60
N GLY A 83 13.39 -0.51 -7.80
CA GLY A 83 13.51 0.66 -8.69
C GLY A 83 12.20 1.09 -9.39
N GLN A 84 11.05 0.50 -9.05
CA GLN A 84 9.76 0.72 -9.72
C GLN A 84 8.91 1.80 -9.03
N GLU A 85 8.08 2.48 -9.81
CA GLU A 85 7.05 3.41 -9.31
C GLU A 85 5.89 2.64 -8.65
N LEU A 86 5.20 3.27 -7.69
CA LEU A 86 4.05 2.70 -6.97
C LEU A 86 4.33 1.29 -6.45
N ASN A 87 5.48 1.10 -5.79
CA ASN A 87 5.97 -0.22 -5.42
C ASN A 87 5.71 -0.59 -3.97
N HIS A 88 5.25 0.34 -3.13
CA HIS A 88 5.00 0.07 -1.73
C HIS A 88 3.83 0.88 -1.16
N ILE A 89 3.17 0.33 -0.15
CA ILE A 89 2.07 1.00 0.56
C ILE A 89 2.13 0.67 2.06
N GLY A 90 1.77 1.64 2.89
CA GLY A 90 1.70 1.52 4.34
C GLY A 90 0.53 2.30 4.92
N ILE A 91 0.32 2.15 6.23
CA ILE A 91 -0.67 2.90 7.01
C ILE A 91 0.09 3.88 7.90
N VAL A 92 -0.28 5.16 7.87
CA VAL A 92 0.27 6.19 8.74
C VAL A 92 -0.26 5.97 10.15
N LEU A 93 0.65 5.87 11.12
CA LEU A 93 0.33 5.82 12.54
C LEU A 93 0.54 7.19 13.18
N GLU A 94 1.63 7.87 12.82
CA GLU A 94 1.98 9.21 13.28
C GLU A 94 2.66 10.00 12.16
N SER A 95 2.51 11.32 12.20
CA SER A 95 3.10 12.24 11.23
C SER A 95 3.75 13.42 11.95
N THR A 96 5.04 13.65 11.70
CA THR A 96 5.78 14.85 12.12
C THR A 96 6.09 15.70 10.90
N HIS A 97 6.71 16.87 11.11
CA HIS A 97 7.10 17.74 10.00
C HIS A 97 8.00 17.03 8.95
N ASP A 98 8.90 16.15 9.39
CA ASP A 98 9.95 15.54 8.56
C ASP A 98 9.82 14.02 8.40
N SER A 99 8.95 13.38 9.16
CA SER A 99 8.87 11.92 9.22
C SER A 99 7.46 11.38 9.42
N LEU A 100 7.29 10.11 9.08
CA LEU A 100 6.10 9.31 9.35
C LEU A 100 6.51 8.12 10.21
N VAL A 101 5.64 7.72 11.12
CA VAL A 101 5.62 6.37 11.69
C VAL A 101 4.53 5.60 10.98
N THR A 102 4.85 4.41 10.49
CA THR A 102 3.96 3.64 9.60
C THR A 102 3.88 2.18 9.99
N ALA A 103 2.71 1.56 9.86
CA ALA A 103 2.57 0.11 9.85
C ALA A 103 2.66 -0.38 8.41
N GLU A 104 3.60 -1.28 8.14
CA GLU A 104 3.86 -1.79 6.79
C GLU A 104 4.05 -3.30 6.78
N GLY A 105 3.73 -3.90 5.63
CA GLY A 105 4.07 -5.27 5.30
C GLY A 105 5.10 -5.32 4.18
N ASN A 106 5.76 -6.46 4.01
CA ASN A 106 6.78 -6.75 3.02
C ASN A 106 7.99 -5.80 3.02
N VAL A 107 8.37 -5.30 4.18
CA VAL A 107 9.67 -4.63 4.35
C VAL A 107 10.68 -5.70 4.69
N GLU A 108 11.58 -6.03 3.76
CA GLU A 108 12.53 -7.15 3.91
C GLU A 108 11.83 -8.47 4.28
N ASN A 109 10.67 -8.74 3.66
CA ASN A 109 9.82 -9.90 3.94
C ASN A 109 9.31 -9.97 5.40
N LYS A 110 9.08 -8.81 6.04
CA LYS A 110 8.54 -8.69 7.41
C LYS A 110 7.41 -7.67 7.49
N THR A 111 6.58 -7.82 8.52
CA THR A 111 5.68 -6.77 9.00
C THR A 111 6.35 -5.98 10.12
N GLY A 112 5.96 -4.73 10.30
CA GLY A 112 6.47 -3.94 11.42
C GLY A 112 6.00 -2.50 11.43
N ILE A 113 6.54 -1.77 12.40
CA ILE A 113 6.41 -0.32 12.51
C ILE A 113 7.71 0.31 12.02
N PHE A 114 7.61 1.22 11.05
CA PHE A 114 8.76 1.82 10.40
C PHE A 114 8.69 3.34 10.47
N LYS A 115 9.85 3.95 10.75
CA LYS A 115 10.03 5.40 10.61
C LYS A 115 10.52 5.70 9.20
N ARG A 116 9.79 6.57 8.49
CA ARG A 116 10.06 6.96 7.10
C ARG A 116 10.28 8.47 7.04
N ARG A 117 11.21 8.95 6.22
CA ARG A 117 11.35 10.39 5.95
C ARG A 117 10.27 10.84 4.98
N LYS A 118 9.74 12.04 5.17
CA LYS A 118 8.91 12.71 4.15
C LYS A 118 9.80 13.27 3.06
N ASN A 119 9.91 12.56 1.94
CA ASN A 119 10.77 12.96 0.82
C ASN A 119 10.15 12.54 -0.52
N GLU A 120 10.93 12.63 -1.59
CA GLU A 120 10.52 12.32 -2.97
C GLU A 120 10.11 10.86 -3.21
N THR A 121 10.40 9.94 -2.29
CA THR A 121 9.91 8.56 -2.37
C THR A 121 8.41 8.46 -2.10
N ILE A 122 7.80 9.45 -1.44
CA ILE A 122 6.35 9.49 -1.25
C ILE A 122 5.68 9.91 -2.56
N ALA A 123 4.89 9.00 -3.11
CA ALA A 123 4.11 9.24 -4.32
C ALA A 123 2.82 9.98 -3.99
N TRP A 124 2.04 9.41 -3.07
CA TRP A 124 0.70 9.86 -2.73
C TRP A 124 0.34 9.48 -1.30
N TYR A 125 -0.60 10.22 -0.72
CA TYR A 125 -1.37 9.77 0.41
C TYR A 125 -2.78 9.40 -0.04
N ILE A 126 -3.45 8.53 0.72
CA ILE A 126 -4.88 8.25 0.57
C ILE A 126 -5.54 8.58 1.89
N ASN A 127 -6.45 9.54 1.86
CA ASN A 127 -7.27 9.85 3.03
C ASN A 127 -8.40 8.81 3.15
N ILE A 128 -8.44 8.08 4.26
CA ILE A 128 -9.35 6.94 4.47
C ILE A 128 -10.61 7.36 5.22
#